data_AF-A0A7G8UQS8-F1
#
_entry.id   AF-A0A7G8UQS8-F1
#
_cell.length_a   1.000
_cell.length_b   1.000
_cell.length_c   1.000
_cell.angle_alpha   90.00
_cell.angle_beta   90.00
_cell.angle_gamma   90.00
#
_symmetry.space_group_name_H-M   'P 1'
#
loop_
_entity.id
_entity.type
_entity.pdbx_description
1 polymer ?
#
loop_
_entity_poly.entity_id
_entity_poly.type
_entity_poly.pdbx_seq_one_letter_code
_entity_poly.pdbx_strand_id
1 'polypeptide(L)'
;MARSILMNPAVAAYLDTVCSQVKEKAVHDDIRLEIAGHLEELVSEKLESGLKTEEAVAEALKAMGNPIEIGKGLHAAHRPRTDWNLLGLILIMVVLAVISLVAVHASDERLYRSGSVFVFGACGIIAMVAIMFVNYRRLLRFSWPLYWGTVILMALTQLYGVEINGSTQWIVIASIGFNVFHASPYLLLIAIAGILHLEKKRDVHGKGIDRITVLVRNGIVLAMIPISLYIITSSMAHMLIYVLSVSVLLLLSGHWRLLLATGVSGTVLFTVWQMLNPDFHNLLWGRVNAYIHKNPDAIYQTVKSVEAIRSGGLWGQGLDKDVVIPYATSDMLFSYLVHSFGWVFGAVIIVSSLLMTIRLFKVGKKLRDDYANKLVIAVMAVLMVRMFWNILMCLGWIPVIGMEMPLLLWHSSGTVIEFAALGLVLGAYRRKDMVGSVAYPGSIKI
;
A
#
# COMPACT_ATOMS: atom_id res chain seq x y z
N MET A 1 8.07 -44.00 -5.89
CA MET A 1 8.39 -43.90 -7.33
C MET A 1 8.82 -42.48 -7.72
N ALA A 2 8.02 -41.44 -7.43
CA ALA A 2 8.35 -40.02 -7.72
C ALA A 2 9.80 -39.58 -7.45
N ARG A 3 10.34 -39.90 -6.26
CA ARG A 3 11.72 -39.52 -5.89
C ARG A 3 12.82 -40.27 -6.65
N SER A 4 12.56 -41.44 -7.24
CA SER A 4 13.61 -42.23 -7.90
C SER A 4 13.84 -41.84 -9.36
N ILE A 5 12.83 -41.30 -10.05
CA ILE A 5 12.96 -40.84 -11.44
C ILE A 5 13.65 -39.46 -11.49
N LEU A 6 13.38 -38.59 -10.51
CA LEU A 6 14.07 -37.30 -10.35
C LEU A 6 15.57 -37.42 -10.01
N MET A 7 16.00 -38.59 -9.53
CA MET A 7 17.41 -38.89 -9.31
C MET A 7 18.11 -39.42 -10.56
N ASN A 8 17.39 -39.61 -11.68
CA ASN A 8 18.02 -39.97 -12.94
C ASN A 8 18.91 -38.80 -13.44
N PRO A 9 20.20 -39.04 -13.72
CA PRO A 9 21.13 -37.99 -14.17
C PRO A 9 20.67 -37.27 -15.44
N ALA A 10 19.98 -37.97 -16.35
CA ALA A 10 19.48 -37.39 -17.59
C ALA A 10 18.36 -36.37 -17.36
N VAL A 11 17.45 -36.67 -16.40
CA VAL A 11 16.38 -35.75 -16.01
C VAL A 11 16.96 -34.51 -15.33
N ALA A 12 17.92 -34.70 -14.42
CA ALA A 12 18.60 -33.58 -13.77
C ALA A 12 19.31 -32.66 -14.78
N ALA A 13 20.08 -33.24 -15.72
CA ALA A 13 20.76 -32.49 -16.77
C ALA A 13 19.78 -31.74 -17.70
N TYR A 14 18.64 -32.36 -18.00
CA TYR A 14 17.58 -31.72 -18.78
C TYR A 14 17.02 -30.50 -18.05
N LEU A 15 16.64 -30.66 -16.78
CA LEU A 15 16.13 -29.58 -15.93
C LEU A 15 17.16 -28.45 -15.75
N ASP A 16 18.43 -28.79 -15.53
CA ASP A 16 19.52 -27.82 -15.45
C ASP A 16 19.67 -27.04 -16.76
N THR A 17 19.57 -27.71 -17.91
CA THR A 17 19.64 -27.06 -19.22
C THR A 17 18.46 -26.11 -19.42
N VAL A 18 17.22 -26.52 -19.08
CA VAL A 18 16.05 -25.64 -19.17
C VAL A 18 16.22 -24.40 -18.26
N CYS A 19 16.58 -24.61 -16.99
CA CYS A 19 16.78 -23.52 -16.03
C CYS A 19 17.93 -22.59 -16.42
N SER A 20 18.98 -23.09 -17.08
CA SER A 20 20.10 -22.27 -17.54
C SER A 20 19.68 -21.17 -18.53
N GLN A 21 18.59 -21.38 -19.27
CA GLN A 21 18.05 -20.40 -20.21
C GLN A 21 17.18 -19.33 -19.52
N VAL A 22 16.73 -19.60 -18.29
CA VAL A 22 15.87 -18.69 -17.51
C VAL A 22 16.73 -17.82 -16.61
N LYS A 23 16.85 -16.53 -16.92
CA LYS A 23 17.69 -15.61 -16.13
C LYS A 23 17.22 -15.41 -14.69
N GLU A 24 15.92 -15.50 -14.44
CA GLU A 24 15.36 -15.25 -13.11
C GLU A 24 15.45 -16.50 -12.25
N LYS A 25 16.43 -16.53 -11.34
CA LYS A 25 16.65 -17.68 -10.44
C LYS A 25 15.50 -17.91 -9.47
N ALA A 26 14.73 -16.87 -9.14
CA ALA A 26 13.63 -16.97 -8.19
C ALA A 26 12.48 -17.89 -8.64
N VAL A 27 12.38 -18.20 -9.93
CA VAL A 27 11.37 -19.11 -10.50
C VAL A 27 11.94 -20.50 -10.82
N HIS A 28 13.24 -20.74 -10.61
CA HIS A 28 13.87 -22.02 -10.97
C HIS A 28 13.26 -23.20 -10.23
N ASP A 29 12.98 -23.04 -8.93
CA ASP A 29 12.38 -24.12 -8.14
C ASP A 29 10.98 -24.48 -8.63
N ASP A 30 10.15 -23.48 -8.93
CA ASP A 30 8.79 -23.67 -9.45
C ASP A 30 8.83 -24.34 -10.84
N ILE A 31 9.69 -23.85 -11.73
CA ILE A 31 9.90 -24.42 -13.08
C ILE A 31 10.38 -25.87 -12.98
N ARG A 32 11.34 -26.15 -12.10
CA ARG A 32 11.83 -27.51 -11.89
C ARG A 32 10.72 -28.44 -11.45
N LEU A 33 9.88 -27.98 -10.52
CA LEU A 33 8.79 -28.77 -9.96
C LEU A 33 7.69 -29.03 -11.01
N GLU A 34 7.33 -28.03 -11.81
CA GLU A 34 6.35 -28.15 -12.90
C GLU A 34 6.83 -29.11 -14.00
N ILE A 35 8.07 -28.92 -14.50
CA ILE A 35 8.63 -29.78 -15.55
C ILE A 35 8.87 -31.19 -15.03
N ALA A 36 9.33 -31.34 -13.78
CA ALA A 36 9.46 -32.64 -13.15
C ALA A 36 8.11 -33.37 -13.06
N GLY A 37 7.03 -32.66 -12.70
CA GLY A 37 5.69 -33.23 -12.66
C GLY A 37 5.21 -33.73 -14.02
N HIS A 38 5.39 -32.94 -15.09
CA HIS A 38 5.06 -33.37 -16.45
C HIS A 38 5.91 -34.55 -16.93
N LEU A 39 7.20 -34.56 -16.59
CA LEU A 39 8.08 -35.70 -16.88
C LEU A 39 7.64 -36.96 -16.12
N GLU A 40 7.20 -36.82 -14.87
CA GLU A 40 6.71 -37.94 -14.08
C GLU A 40 5.43 -38.54 -14.68
N GLU A 41 4.49 -37.70 -15.13
CA GLU A 41 3.29 -38.14 -15.85
C GLU A 41 3.64 -38.91 -17.13
N LEU A 42 4.53 -38.35 -17.97
CA LEU A 42 4.97 -38.99 -19.22
C LEU A 42 5.70 -40.31 -18.98
N VAL A 43 6.59 -40.37 -17.98
CA VAL A 43 7.30 -41.61 -17.64
C VAL A 43 6.33 -42.68 -17.14
N SER A 44 5.33 -42.29 -16.35
CA SER A 44 4.31 -43.21 -15.83
C SER A 44 3.48 -43.81 -16.96
N GLU A 45 3.04 -42.99 -17.93
CA GLU A 45 2.32 -43.45 -19.13
C GLU A 45 3.16 -44.46 -19.95
N LYS A 46 4.46 -44.20 -20.11
CA LYS A 46 5.37 -45.10 -20.83
C LYS A 46 5.64 -46.40 -20.09
N LEU A 47 5.75 -46.37 -18.76
CA LEU A 47 5.85 -47.59 -17.94
C LEU A 47 4.59 -48.46 -18.06
N GLU A 48 3.40 -47.85 -18.08
CA GLU A 48 2.13 -48.57 -18.28
C GLU A 48 2.04 -49.23 -19.65
N SER A 49 2.69 -48.65 -20.67
CA SER A 49 2.82 -49.26 -22.00
C SER A 49 3.81 -50.44 -22.07
N GLY A 50 4.44 -50.81 -20.96
CA GLY A 50 5.32 -51.98 -20.84
C GLY A 50 6.81 -51.71 -21.09
N LEU A 51 7.21 -50.43 -21.22
CA LEU A 51 8.62 -50.05 -21.36
C LEU A 51 9.41 -50.24 -20.07
N LYS A 52 10.70 -50.53 -20.18
CA LYS A 52 11.62 -50.52 -19.04
C LYS A 52 11.88 -49.09 -18.57
N THR A 53 12.20 -48.92 -17.29
CA THR A 53 12.35 -47.60 -16.65
C THR A 53 13.33 -46.66 -17.37
N GLU A 54 14.47 -47.16 -17.84
CA GLU A 54 15.46 -46.33 -18.55
C GLU A 54 14.96 -45.90 -19.94
N GLU A 55 14.31 -46.81 -20.67
CA GLU A 55 13.72 -46.55 -21.98
C GLU A 55 12.54 -45.57 -21.87
N ALA A 56 11.69 -45.75 -20.85
CA ALA A 56 10.58 -44.86 -20.54
C ALA A 56 11.05 -43.42 -20.25
N VAL A 57 12.13 -43.24 -19.49
CA VAL A 57 12.73 -41.93 -19.22
C VAL A 57 13.30 -41.28 -20.48
N ALA A 58 14.04 -42.05 -21.30
CA ALA A 58 14.61 -41.54 -22.54
C ALA A 58 13.51 -41.09 -23.52
N GLU A 59 12.43 -41.85 -23.62
CA GLU A 59 11.31 -41.53 -24.51
C GLU A 59 10.47 -40.35 -23.98
N ALA A 60 10.26 -40.24 -22.67
CA ALA A 60 9.62 -39.09 -22.05
C ALA A 60 10.42 -37.79 -22.27
N LEU A 61 11.75 -37.83 -22.11
CA LEU A 61 12.62 -36.69 -22.40
C LEU A 61 12.55 -36.28 -23.88
N LYS A 62 12.49 -37.25 -24.80
CA LYS A 62 12.32 -36.98 -26.23
C LYS A 62 10.95 -36.36 -26.53
N ALA A 63 9.90 -36.80 -25.85
CA ALA A 63 8.54 -36.26 -25.97
C ALA A 63 8.43 -34.82 -25.44
N MET A 64 9.19 -34.47 -24.39
CA MET A 64 9.26 -33.09 -23.87
C MET A 64 9.85 -32.11 -24.89
N GLY A 65 10.73 -32.57 -25.77
CA GLY A 65 11.33 -31.75 -26.83
C GLY A 65 12.66 -31.10 -26.43
N ASN A 66 13.00 -29.98 -27.08
CA ASN A 66 14.31 -29.34 -26.91
C ASN A 66 14.35 -28.49 -25.61
N PRO A 67 15.23 -28.80 -24.64
CA PRO A 67 15.29 -28.07 -23.37
C PRO A 67 15.68 -26.60 -23.55
N ILE A 68 16.42 -26.25 -24.60
CA ILE A 68 16.83 -24.86 -24.87
C ILE A 68 15.63 -24.02 -25.32
N GLU A 69 14.78 -24.56 -26.19
CA GLU A 69 13.60 -23.86 -26.70
C GLU A 69 12.56 -23.67 -25.60
N ILE A 70 12.31 -24.72 -24.82
CA ILE A 70 11.44 -24.67 -23.64
C ILE A 70 11.97 -23.63 -22.65
N GLY A 71 13.27 -23.66 -22.35
CA GLY A 71 13.90 -22.69 -21.46
C GLY A 71 13.78 -21.24 -21.94
N LYS A 72 13.93 -20.97 -23.24
CA LYS A 72 13.71 -19.64 -23.83
C LYS A 72 12.24 -19.21 -23.74
N GLY A 73 11.30 -20.12 -24.00
CA GLY A 73 9.86 -19.88 -23.84
C GLY A 73 9.50 -19.52 -22.40
N LEU A 74 10.02 -20.28 -21.44
CA LEU A 74 9.84 -20.03 -20.01
C LEU A 74 10.49 -18.73 -19.55
N HIS A 75 11.66 -18.37 -20.10
CA HIS A 75 12.28 -17.07 -19.82
C HIS A 75 11.39 -15.92 -20.29
N ALA A 76 10.81 -16.02 -21.48
CA ALA A 76 9.92 -15.00 -22.02
C ALA A 76 8.62 -14.88 -21.20
N ALA A 77 8.09 -16.00 -20.71
CA ALA A 77 6.90 -16.04 -19.85
C ALA A 77 7.15 -15.41 -18.47
N HIS A 78 8.28 -15.74 -17.82
CA HIS A 78 8.58 -15.35 -16.45
C HIS A 78 9.45 -14.08 -16.33
N ARG A 79 9.65 -13.32 -17.41
CA ARG A 79 10.49 -12.10 -17.35
C ARG A 79 9.84 -11.00 -16.48
N PRO A 80 10.62 -10.24 -15.69
CA PRO A 80 10.08 -9.15 -14.90
C PRO A 80 9.52 -8.05 -15.80
N ARG A 81 8.35 -7.51 -15.44
CA ARG A 81 7.70 -6.42 -16.19
C ARG A 81 7.47 -5.19 -15.33
N THR A 82 7.96 -4.04 -15.75
CA THR A 82 7.73 -2.78 -15.06
C THR A 82 6.46 -2.10 -15.59
N ASP A 83 5.65 -1.52 -14.70
CA ASP A 83 4.52 -0.68 -15.10
C ASP A 83 4.99 0.75 -15.40
N TRP A 84 5.36 1.01 -16.65
CA TRP A 84 5.87 2.32 -17.07
C TRP A 84 4.87 3.46 -16.87
N ASN A 85 3.56 3.19 -17.01
CA ASN A 85 2.55 4.22 -16.80
C ASN A 85 2.44 4.61 -15.32
N LEU A 86 2.54 3.64 -14.40
CA LEU A 86 2.57 3.94 -12.96
C LEU A 86 3.84 4.73 -12.60
N LEU A 87 5.00 4.33 -13.13
CA LEU A 87 6.24 5.10 -12.93
C LEU A 87 6.15 6.52 -13.49
N GLY A 88 5.54 6.70 -14.66
CA GLY A 88 5.32 8.03 -15.25
C GLY A 88 4.42 8.91 -14.37
N LEU A 89 3.35 8.34 -13.80
CA LEU A 89 2.48 9.07 -12.86
C LEU A 89 3.20 9.41 -11.55
N ILE A 90 4.01 8.49 -11.01
CA ILE A 90 4.85 8.77 -9.83
C ILE A 90 5.84 9.88 -10.15
N LEU A 91 6.46 9.88 -11.33
CA LEU A 91 7.38 10.93 -11.77
C LEU A 91 6.67 12.29 -11.87
N ILE A 92 5.45 12.34 -12.40
CA ILE A 92 4.64 13.56 -12.42
C ILE A 92 4.42 14.08 -10.99
N MET A 93 4.03 13.20 -10.06
CA MET A 93 3.83 13.59 -8.65
C MET A 93 5.13 14.10 -8.01
N VAL A 94 6.27 13.46 -8.32
CA VAL A 94 7.59 13.90 -7.87
C VAL A 94 7.93 15.29 -8.40
N VAL A 95 7.68 15.55 -9.68
CA VAL A 95 7.92 16.89 -10.27
C VAL A 95 7.02 17.94 -9.61
N LEU A 96 5.74 17.64 -9.40
CA LEU A 96 4.81 18.53 -8.70
C LEU A 96 5.26 18.80 -7.25
N ALA A 97 5.81 17.79 -6.57
CA ALA A 97 6.36 17.94 -5.23
C ALA A 97 7.64 18.79 -5.18
N VAL A 98 8.49 18.71 -6.20
CA VAL A 98 9.67 19.59 -6.30
C VAL A 98 9.23 21.03 -6.55
N ILE A 99 8.22 21.25 -7.41
CA ILE A 99 7.66 22.59 -7.65
C ILE A 99 7.04 23.15 -6.37
N SER A 100 6.25 22.34 -5.64
CA SER A 100 5.65 22.77 -4.37
C SER A 100 6.71 23.11 -3.34
N LEU A 101 7.80 22.33 -3.29
CA LEU A 101 8.92 22.57 -2.41
C LEU A 101 9.57 23.94 -2.67
N VAL A 102 9.84 24.25 -3.94
CA VAL A 102 10.39 25.56 -4.34
C VAL A 102 9.42 26.69 -3.98
N ALA A 103 8.12 26.49 -4.20
CA ALA A 103 7.09 27.47 -3.88
C ALA A 103 7.00 27.76 -2.37
N VAL A 104 7.12 26.74 -1.53
CA VAL A 104 7.08 26.91 -0.07
C VAL A 104 8.39 27.51 0.45
N HIS A 105 9.53 27.13 -0.12
CA HIS A 105 10.82 27.74 0.24
C HIS A 105 10.82 29.26 -0.04
N ALA A 106 10.17 29.68 -1.13
CA ALA A 106 10.01 31.09 -1.45
C ALA A 106 9.11 31.83 -0.45
N SER A 107 8.14 31.18 0.20
CA SER A 107 7.24 31.80 1.19
C SER A 107 7.76 31.78 2.62
N ASP A 108 8.39 30.68 3.06
CA ASP A 108 8.86 30.51 4.44
C ASP A 108 10.25 29.85 4.47
N GLU A 109 11.28 30.68 4.68
CA GLU A 109 12.68 30.23 4.72
C GLU A 109 13.00 29.32 5.91
N ARG A 110 12.22 29.38 7.01
CA ARG A 110 12.61 28.71 8.28
C ARG A 110 12.45 27.20 8.21
N LEU A 111 11.40 26.72 7.55
CA LEU A 111 11.12 25.28 7.42
C LEU A 111 12.15 24.56 6.53
N TYR A 112 12.78 25.30 5.60
CA TYR A 112 13.62 24.74 4.54
C TYR A 112 15.12 24.93 4.73
N ARG A 113 15.53 25.78 5.69
CA ARG A 113 16.95 26.05 5.99
C ARG A 113 17.73 24.81 6.44
N SER A 114 17.06 23.71 6.79
CA SER A 114 17.68 22.44 7.24
C SER A 114 18.07 21.47 6.12
N GLY A 115 17.67 21.67 4.85
CA GLY A 115 17.94 20.73 3.74
C GLY A 115 17.30 19.33 3.86
N SER A 116 16.64 19.04 4.99
CA SER A 116 16.08 17.73 5.37
C SER A 116 14.95 17.27 4.43
N VAL A 117 14.20 18.20 3.83
CA VAL A 117 13.08 17.89 2.93
C VAL A 117 13.56 17.19 1.65
N PHE A 118 14.67 17.65 1.06
CA PHE A 118 15.27 16.98 -0.09
C PHE A 118 15.83 15.60 0.28
N VAL A 119 16.36 15.47 1.50
CA VAL A 119 16.87 14.19 2.02
C VAL A 119 15.75 13.18 2.13
N PHE A 120 14.59 13.53 2.70
CA PHE A 120 13.45 12.60 2.79
C PHE A 120 12.89 12.21 1.43
N GLY A 121 12.78 13.15 0.49
CA GLY A 121 12.40 12.85 -0.89
C GLY A 121 13.36 11.87 -1.58
N ALA A 122 14.67 12.14 -1.50
CA ALA A 122 15.70 11.28 -2.06
C ALA A 122 15.73 9.89 -1.40
N CYS A 123 15.72 9.83 -0.06
CA CYS A 123 15.62 8.59 0.70
C CYS A 123 14.36 7.80 0.35
N GLY A 124 13.24 8.48 0.13
CA GLY A 124 12.00 7.85 -0.33
C GLY A 124 12.14 7.21 -1.70
N ILE A 125 12.66 7.94 -2.69
CA ILE A 125 12.88 7.40 -4.04
C ILE A 125 13.85 6.20 -3.99
N ILE A 126 14.95 6.30 -3.23
CA ILE A 126 15.89 5.20 -3.03
C ILE A 126 15.17 3.99 -2.40
N ALA A 127 14.35 4.21 -1.37
CA ALA A 127 13.56 3.16 -0.73
C ALA A 127 12.56 2.51 -1.69
N MET A 128 11.86 3.29 -2.53
CA MET A 128 10.96 2.78 -3.57
C MET A 128 11.70 1.84 -4.53
N VAL A 129 12.84 2.31 -5.05
CA VAL A 129 13.65 1.52 -5.99
C VAL A 129 14.15 0.26 -5.31
N ALA A 130 14.72 0.33 -4.11
CA ALA A 130 15.21 -0.83 -3.38
C ALA A 130 14.10 -1.85 -3.10
N ILE A 131 12.95 -1.40 -2.60
CA ILE A 131 11.82 -2.26 -2.22
C ILE A 131 11.15 -2.89 -3.45
N MET A 132 11.16 -2.23 -4.60
CA MET A 132 10.68 -2.82 -5.86
C MET A 132 11.38 -4.15 -6.18
N PHE A 133 12.65 -4.32 -5.82
CA PHE A 133 13.37 -5.58 -6.04
C PHE A 133 13.11 -6.62 -4.94
N VAL A 134 12.65 -6.23 -3.75
CA VAL A 134 12.36 -7.14 -2.63
C VAL A 134 11.16 -8.01 -2.96
N ASN A 135 11.28 -9.35 -2.83
CA ASN A 135 10.15 -10.26 -3.04
C ASN A 135 9.06 -10.00 -2.00
N TYR A 136 7.94 -9.43 -2.45
CA TYR A 136 6.79 -9.08 -1.60
C TYR A 136 6.23 -10.30 -0.85
N ARG A 137 6.35 -11.53 -1.38
CA ARG A 137 5.91 -12.75 -0.67
C ARG A 137 6.66 -13.01 0.62
N ARG A 138 7.89 -12.50 0.78
CA ARG A 138 8.61 -12.57 2.06
C ARG A 138 7.90 -11.78 3.16
N LEU A 139 7.07 -10.81 2.80
CA LEU A 139 6.29 -10.03 3.77
C LEU A 139 5.09 -10.84 4.30
N LEU A 140 4.62 -11.85 3.56
CA LEU A 140 3.49 -12.69 3.99
C LEU A 140 3.76 -13.40 5.32
N ARG A 141 4.96 -13.97 5.51
CA ARG A 141 5.34 -14.60 6.79
C ARG A 141 5.45 -13.61 7.96
N PHE A 142 5.64 -12.33 7.65
CA PHE A 142 5.76 -11.26 8.63
C PHE A 142 4.44 -10.50 8.84
N SER A 143 3.31 -10.94 8.28
CA SER A 143 2.04 -10.21 8.37
C SER A 143 1.62 -9.94 9.83
N TRP A 144 1.58 -10.98 10.68
CA TRP A 144 1.27 -10.83 12.11
C TRP A 144 2.35 -10.07 12.90
N PRO A 145 3.66 -10.37 12.74
CA PRO A 145 4.73 -9.57 13.33
C PRO A 145 4.69 -8.09 12.94
N LEU A 146 4.39 -7.77 11.69
CA LEU A 146 4.28 -6.39 11.20
C LEU A 146 3.08 -5.68 11.83
N TYR A 147 1.94 -6.37 11.95
CA TYR A 147 0.75 -5.85 12.61
C TYR A 147 1.04 -5.48 14.06
N TRP A 148 1.46 -6.46 14.87
CA TRP A 148 1.73 -6.25 16.29
C TRP A 148 2.92 -5.33 16.53
N GLY A 149 3.96 -5.39 15.69
CA GLY A 149 5.07 -4.45 15.75
C GLY A 149 4.63 -3.01 15.54
N THR A 150 3.71 -2.76 14.60
CA THR A 150 3.14 -1.42 14.38
C THR A 150 2.28 -0.98 15.57
N VAL A 151 1.42 -1.86 16.10
CA VAL A 151 0.59 -1.58 17.28
C VAL A 151 1.44 -1.26 18.51
N ILE A 152 2.47 -2.07 18.77
CA ILE A 152 3.42 -1.85 19.87
C ILE A 152 4.14 -0.52 19.68
N LEU A 153 4.60 -0.21 18.46
CA LEU A 153 5.28 1.05 18.19
C LEU A 153 4.36 2.26 18.43
N MET A 154 3.08 2.18 18.02
CA MET A 154 2.06 3.20 18.33
C MET A 154 1.82 3.34 19.83
N ALA A 155 1.77 2.24 20.57
CA ALA A 155 1.63 2.28 22.02
C ALA A 155 2.87 2.86 22.71
N LEU A 156 4.08 2.55 22.21
CA LEU A 156 5.34 3.09 22.73
C LEU A 156 5.44 4.60 22.57
N THR A 157 4.85 5.19 21.53
CA THR A 157 4.83 6.65 21.41
C THR A 157 4.00 7.30 22.52
N GLN A 158 3.03 6.61 23.11
CA GLN A 158 2.28 7.15 24.25
C GLN A 158 3.14 7.27 25.50
N LEU A 159 4.17 6.43 25.62
CA LEU A 159 5.04 6.37 26.80
C LEU A 159 6.32 7.20 26.62
N TYR A 160 6.88 7.20 25.40
CA TYR A 160 8.20 7.76 25.09
C TYR A 160 8.19 8.75 23.93
N GLY A 161 7.04 9.01 23.33
CA GLY A 161 6.92 9.93 22.21
C GLY A 161 7.02 11.38 22.64
N VAL A 162 7.45 12.23 21.71
CA VAL A 162 7.48 13.68 21.91
C VAL A 162 6.11 14.24 21.60
N GLU A 163 5.60 15.08 22.49
CA GLU A 163 4.35 15.80 22.29
C GLU A 163 4.57 16.96 21.33
N ILE A 164 3.88 16.92 20.19
CA ILE A 164 3.86 17.99 19.19
C ILE A 164 2.40 18.32 18.92
N ASN A 165 2.02 19.59 19.10
CA ASN A 165 0.65 20.08 18.93
C ASN A 165 -0.40 19.28 19.76
N GLY A 166 -0.05 18.90 20.99
CA GLY A 166 -0.97 18.17 21.88
C GLY A 166 -1.08 16.66 21.60
N SER A 167 -0.18 16.08 20.79
CA SER A 167 -0.25 14.67 20.39
C SER A 167 1.12 14.00 20.35
N THR A 168 1.22 12.80 20.93
CA THR A 168 2.46 12.01 21.06
C THR A 168 2.62 11.01 19.90
N GLN A 169 2.73 11.54 18.67
CA GLN A 169 2.81 10.72 17.45
C GLN A 169 4.24 10.41 17.00
N TRP A 170 5.22 11.12 17.56
CA TRP A 170 6.58 11.16 17.07
C TRP A 170 7.54 10.44 18.00
N ILE A 171 8.41 9.61 17.43
CA ILE A 171 9.61 9.11 18.11
C ILE A 171 10.79 9.89 17.54
N VAL A 172 11.58 10.53 18.40
CA VAL A 172 12.77 11.28 18.00
C VAL A 172 14.01 10.47 18.38
N ILE A 173 14.82 10.10 17.39
CA ILE A 173 16.10 9.42 17.60
C ILE A 173 17.20 10.38 17.12
N ALA A 174 18.01 10.87 18.07
CA ALA A 174 18.97 11.94 17.85
C ALA A 174 18.31 13.18 17.21
N SER A 175 18.60 13.48 15.94
CA SER A 175 18.07 14.63 15.20
C SER A 175 16.95 14.28 14.23
N ILE A 176 16.51 13.01 14.16
CA ILE A 176 15.49 12.55 13.20
C ILE A 176 14.21 12.19 13.94
N GLY A 177 13.12 12.90 13.64
CA GLY A 177 11.77 12.56 14.07
C GLY A 177 11.09 11.59 13.12
N PHE A 178 10.55 10.50 13.64
CA PHE A 178 9.72 9.56 12.90
C PHE A 178 8.28 9.61 13.41
N ASN A 179 7.35 10.05 12.56
CA ASN A 179 5.93 10.00 12.87
C ASN A 179 5.39 8.58 12.64
N VAL A 180 5.15 7.86 13.74
CA VAL A 180 4.66 6.48 13.72
C VAL A 180 3.24 6.42 13.16
N PHE A 181 2.42 7.42 13.47
CA PHE A 181 1.00 7.48 13.10
C PHE A 181 0.81 7.76 11.62
N HIS A 182 1.74 8.48 11.00
CA HIS A 182 1.75 8.66 9.55
C HIS A 182 2.08 7.34 8.82
N ALA A 183 2.96 6.52 9.39
CA ALA A 183 3.34 5.23 8.82
C ALA A 183 2.30 4.13 9.08
N SER A 184 1.57 4.21 10.19
CA SER A 184 0.76 3.10 10.69
C SER A 184 -0.38 2.67 9.75
N PRO A 185 -1.13 3.53 9.03
CA PRO A 185 -2.13 3.05 8.08
C PRO A 185 -1.51 2.18 6.98
N TYR A 186 -0.34 2.55 6.43
CA TYR A 186 0.34 1.74 5.43
C TYR A 186 0.75 0.38 6.00
N LEU A 187 1.45 0.37 7.14
CA LEU A 187 1.98 -0.85 7.73
C LEU A 187 0.87 -1.81 8.18
N LEU A 188 -0.17 -1.28 8.84
CA LEU A 188 -1.31 -2.05 9.30
C LEU A 188 -2.11 -2.62 8.11
N LEU A 189 -2.40 -1.84 7.08
CA LEU A 189 -3.14 -2.36 5.93
C LEU A 189 -2.35 -3.40 5.12
N ILE A 190 -1.04 -3.23 4.97
CA ILE A 190 -0.18 -4.22 4.33
C ILE A 190 -0.16 -5.52 5.15
N ALA A 191 -0.09 -5.40 6.48
CA ALA A 191 -0.19 -6.55 7.38
C ALA A 191 -1.56 -7.24 7.27
N ILE A 192 -2.66 -6.48 7.28
CA ILE A 192 -4.03 -6.99 7.14
C ILE A 192 -4.21 -7.72 5.80
N ALA A 193 -3.69 -7.16 4.70
CA ALA A 193 -3.73 -7.82 3.39
C ALA A 193 -3.12 -9.24 3.45
N GLY A 194 -2.04 -9.42 4.19
CA GLY A 194 -1.40 -10.72 4.40
C GLY A 194 -2.16 -11.63 5.36
N ILE A 195 -2.70 -11.08 6.45
CA ILE A 195 -3.55 -11.83 7.41
C ILE A 195 -4.79 -12.40 6.70
N LEU A 196 -5.49 -11.59 5.91
CA LEU A 196 -6.66 -12.02 5.13
C LEU A 196 -6.30 -13.14 4.13
N HIS A 197 -5.12 -13.08 3.52
CA HIS A 197 -4.65 -14.14 2.63
C HIS A 197 -4.40 -15.46 3.38
N LEU A 198 -3.76 -15.41 4.55
CA LEU A 198 -3.49 -16.58 5.38
C LEU A 198 -4.78 -17.21 5.92
N GLU A 199 -5.77 -16.40 6.25
CA GLU A 199 -7.06 -16.88 6.76
C GLU A 199 -7.91 -17.56 5.70
N LYS A 200 -7.93 -17.04 4.47
CA LYS A 200 -8.61 -17.70 3.34
C LYS A 200 -8.12 -19.14 3.15
N LYS A 201 -6.82 -19.41 3.35
CA LYS A 201 -6.28 -20.78 3.29
C LYS A 201 -6.75 -21.67 4.44
N ARG A 202 -7.00 -21.10 5.61
CA ARG A 202 -7.45 -21.81 6.82
C ARG A 202 -8.96 -22.09 6.79
N ASP A 203 -9.75 -21.19 6.20
CA ASP A 203 -11.22 -21.25 6.16
C ASP A 203 -11.78 -22.42 5.31
N VAL A 204 -10.97 -22.97 4.40
CA VAL A 204 -11.31 -24.17 3.61
C VAL A 204 -11.66 -25.38 4.50
N HIS A 205 -11.23 -25.40 5.76
CA HIS A 205 -11.41 -26.54 6.69
C HIS A 205 -12.36 -26.26 7.87
N GLY A 206 -12.97 -25.06 7.99
CA GLY A 206 -13.71 -24.64 9.19
C GLY A 206 -15.24 -24.86 9.14
N LYS A 207 -15.81 -25.36 10.26
CA LYS A 207 -17.27 -25.45 10.51
C LYS A 207 -17.86 -24.06 10.83
N GLY A 208 -19.19 -23.89 10.73
CA GLY A 208 -19.85 -22.58 10.80
C GLY A 208 -19.62 -21.75 12.08
N ILE A 209 -19.48 -22.40 13.25
CA ILE A 209 -19.23 -21.72 14.54
C ILE A 209 -17.80 -21.16 14.60
N ASP A 210 -16.81 -21.89 14.07
CA ASP A 210 -15.42 -21.42 14.02
C ASP A 210 -15.28 -20.15 13.18
N ARG A 211 -16.10 -20.03 12.11
CA ARG A 211 -16.09 -18.85 11.23
C ARG A 211 -16.59 -17.59 11.93
N ILE A 212 -17.65 -17.69 12.74
CA ILE A 212 -18.17 -16.54 13.50
C ILE A 212 -17.16 -16.11 14.55
N THR A 213 -16.57 -17.05 15.29
CA THR A 213 -15.55 -16.77 16.30
C THR A 213 -14.32 -16.10 15.70
N VAL A 214 -13.83 -16.59 14.55
CA VAL A 214 -12.71 -15.97 13.82
C VAL A 214 -13.07 -14.57 13.35
N LEU A 215 -14.28 -14.37 12.81
CA LEU A 215 -14.72 -13.07 12.32
C LEU A 215 -14.84 -12.03 13.45
N VAL A 216 -15.40 -12.41 14.61
CA VAL A 216 -15.48 -11.53 15.79
C VAL A 216 -14.09 -11.21 16.33
N ARG A 217 -13.24 -12.23 16.51
CA ARG A 217 -11.86 -12.05 16.95
C ARG A 217 -11.10 -11.10 16.04
N ASN A 218 -11.20 -11.27 14.73
CA ASN A 218 -10.50 -10.44 13.77
C ASN A 218 -11.10 -9.04 13.69
N GLY A 219 -12.41 -8.89 13.82
CA GLY A 219 -13.05 -7.59 13.94
C GLY A 219 -12.51 -6.79 15.12
N ILE A 220 -12.31 -7.46 16.27
CA ILE A 220 -11.70 -6.84 17.44
C ILE A 220 -10.22 -6.53 17.19
N VAL A 221 -9.43 -7.54 16.81
CA VAL A 221 -7.98 -7.38 16.70
C VAL A 221 -7.62 -6.37 15.63
N LEU A 222 -8.23 -6.43 14.45
CA LEU A 222 -7.91 -5.59 13.30
C LEU A 222 -8.49 -4.17 13.41
N ALA A 223 -9.69 -3.98 13.96
CA ALA A 223 -10.27 -2.63 14.04
C ALA A 223 -10.12 -1.99 15.42
N MET A 224 -10.50 -2.68 16.49
CA MET A 224 -10.60 -2.05 17.82
C MET A 224 -9.24 -1.57 18.32
N ILE A 225 -8.19 -2.40 18.22
CA ILE A 225 -6.89 -2.06 18.81
C ILE A 225 -6.29 -0.80 18.17
N PRO A 226 -6.15 -0.69 16.83
CA PRO A 226 -5.61 0.52 16.24
C PRO A 226 -6.52 1.74 16.44
N ILE A 227 -7.85 1.58 16.33
CA ILE A 227 -8.81 2.67 16.54
C ILE A 227 -8.67 3.23 17.96
N SER A 228 -8.60 2.38 18.98
CA SER A 228 -8.37 2.81 20.37
C SER A 228 -7.08 3.62 20.50
N LEU A 229 -5.98 3.16 19.90
CA LEU A 229 -4.70 3.89 19.98
C LEU A 229 -4.77 5.25 19.26
N TYR A 230 -5.43 5.34 18.11
CA TYR A 230 -5.65 6.63 17.45
C TYR A 230 -6.47 7.59 18.31
N ILE A 231 -7.52 7.09 18.96
CA ILE A 231 -8.37 7.89 19.85
C ILE A 231 -7.57 8.38 21.06
N ILE A 232 -6.83 7.49 21.74
CA ILE A 232 -6.01 7.84 22.91
C ILE A 232 -4.97 8.91 22.57
N THR A 233 -4.37 8.81 21.38
CA THR A 233 -3.36 9.77 20.90
C THR A 233 -3.98 11.06 20.36
N SER A 234 -5.31 11.21 20.40
CA SER A 234 -6.05 12.33 19.79
C SER A 234 -5.76 12.51 18.28
N SER A 235 -5.48 11.42 17.57
CA SER A 235 -5.07 11.40 16.16
C SER A 235 -6.24 11.08 15.22
N MET A 236 -7.20 12.01 15.13
CA MET A 236 -8.44 11.79 14.38
C MET A 236 -8.21 11.58 12.87
N ALA A 237 -7.26 12.29 12.27
CA ALA A 237 -6.90 12.16 10.86
C ALA A 237 -6.49 10.72 10.52
N HIS A 238 -5.49 10.18 11.24
CA HIS A 238 -4.98 8.84 11.00
C HIS A 238 -6.00 7.75 11.31
N MET A 239 -6.88 7.98 12.30
CA MET A 239 -8.04 7.11 12.56
C MET A 239 -8.95 7.02 11.33
N LEU A 240 -9.35 8.16 10.76
CA LEU A 240 -10.23 8.20 9.59
C LEU A 240 -9.56 7.61 8.35
N ILE A 241 -8.28 7.89 8.12
CA ILE A 241 -7.49 7.26 7.07
C ILE A 241 -7.55 5.74 7.23
N TYR A 242 -7.29 5.24 8.45
CA TYR A 242 -7.28 3.81 8.74
C TYR A 242 -8.64 3.17 8.51
N VAL A 243 -9.72 3.72 9.09
CA VAL A 243 -11.07 3.17 8.99
C VAL A 243 -11.56 3.14 7.55
N LEU A 244 -11.41 4.24 6.80
CA LEU A 244 -11.82 4.30 5.40
C LEU A 244 -10.99 3.36 4.54
N SER A 245 -9.68 3.29 4.78
CA SER A 245 -8.79 2.44 3.98
C SER A 245 -9.03 0.96 4.23
N VAL A 246 -9.19 0.54 5.49
CA VAL A 246 -9.58 -0.83 5.85
C VAL A 246 -10.93 -1.15 5.23
N SER A 247 -11.86 -0.20 5.23
CA SER A 247 -13.18 -0.40 4.62
C SER A 247 -13.08 -0.69 3.12
N VAL A 248 -12.28 0.09 2.39
CA VAL A 248 -12.01 -0.14 0.96
C VAL A 248 -11.33 -1.49 0.75
N LEU A 249 -10.33 -1.85 1.58
CA LEU A 249 -9.64 -3.14 1.48
C LEU A 249 -10.59 -4.32 1.68
N LEU A 250 -11.43 -4.29 2.71
CA LEU A 250 -12.37 -5.35 3.01
C LEU A 250 -13.47 -5.47 1.95
N LEU A 251 -13.98 -4.33 1.46
CA LEU A 251 -14.98 -4.30 0.39
C LEU A 251 -14.44 -4.90 -0.91
N LEU A 252 -13.29 -4.43 -1.39
CA LEU A 252 -12.70 -4.87 -2.66
C LEU A 252 -12.11 -6.28 -2.59
N SER A 253 -11.80 -6.78 -1.39
CA SER A 253 -11.34 -8.16 -1.18
C SER A 253 -12.46 -9.17 -0.91
N GLY A 254 -13.73 -8.73 -0.87
CA GLY A 254 -14.90 -9.59 -0.69
C GLY A 254 -15.22 -9.96 0.77
N HIS A 255 -14.64 -9.28 1.76
CA HIS A 255 -14.82 -9.55 3.19
C HIS A 255 -15.89 -8.65 3.84
N TRP A 256 -17.04 -8.46 3.18
CA TRP A 256 -18.09 -7.52 3.64
C TRP A 256 -18.65 -7.82 5.04
N ARG A 257 -18.65 -9.09 5.47
CA ARG A 257 -19.08 -9.45 6.84
C ARG A 257 -18.08 -8.94 7.89
N LEU A 258 -16.78 -9.02 7.58
CA LEU A 258 -15.75 -8.46 8.43
C LEU A 258 -15.83 -6.93 8.45
N LEU A 259 -16.15 -6.31 7.31
CA LEU A 259 -16.43 -4.87 7.23
C LEU A 259 -17.55 -4.46 8.20
N LEU A 260 -18.68 -5.17 8.19
CA LEU A 260 -19.77 -4.91 9.13
C LEU A 260 -19.33 -5.13 10.58
N ALA A 261 -18.61 -6.21 10.88
CA ALA A 261 -18.12 -6.47 12.23
C ALA A 261 -17.18 -5.37 12.71
N THR A 262 -16.22 -4.93 11.88
CA THR A 262 -15.30 -3.83 12.20
C THR A 262 -16.00 -2.48 12.29
N GLY A 263 -17.04 -2.26 11.48
CA GLY A 263 -17.82 -1.02 11.49
C GLY A 263 -18.69 -0.91 12.74
N VAL A 264 -19.37 -1.99 13.11
CA VAL A 264 -20.17 -2.06 14.35
C VAL A 264 -19.26 -1.94 15.56
N SER A 265 -18.18 -2.71 15.65
CA SER A 265 -17.27 -2.65 16.80
C SER A 265 -16.62 -1.29 16.95
N GLY A 266 -16.13 -0.69 15.85
CA GLY A 266 -15.57 0.66 15.85
C GLY A 266 -16.57 1.74 16.25
N THR A 267 -17.83 1.64 15.80
CA THR A 267 -18.88 2.59 16.18
C THR A 267 -19.23 2.48 17.66
N VAL A 268 -19.34 1.26 18.18
CA VAL A 268 -19.59 1.01 19.61
C VAL A 268 -18.45 1.57 20.45
N LEU A 269 -17.20 1.28 20.09
CA LEU A 269 -16.02 1.80 20.78
C LEU A 269 -16.00 3.33 20.81
N PHE A 270 -16.19 3.96 19.65
CA PHE A 270 -16.19 5.41 19.55
C PHE A 270 -17.32 6.04 20.39
N THR A 271 -18.51 5.44 20.37
CA THR A 271 -19.66 5.89 21.16
C THR A 271 -19.40 5.76 22.66
N VAL A 272 -18.94 4.59 23.12
CA VAL A 272 -18.59 4.36 24.54
C VAL A 272 -17.51 5.35 24.98
N TRP A 273 -16.49 5.57 24.16
CA TRP A 273 -15.43 6.51 24.48
C TRP A 273 -15.92 7.95 24.59
N GLN A 274 -16.80 8.40 23.67
CA GLN A 274 -17.45 9.72 23.75
C GLN A 274 -18.25 9.88 25.05
N MET A 275 -18.98 8.83 25.48
CA MET A 275 -19.75 8.85 26.73
C MET A 275 -18.85 8.95 27.97
N LEU A 276 -17.68 8.32 27.93
CA LEU A 276 -16.69 8.38 29.00
C LEU A 276 -15.87 9.68 29.01
N ASN A 277 -15.90 10.46 27.92
CA ASN A 277 -15.12 11.69 27.75
C ASN A 277 -16.02 12.86 27.29
N PRO A 278 -16.92 13.34 28.15
CA PRO A 278 -17.91 14.36 27.78
C PRO A 278 -17.29 15.68 27.30
N ASP A 279 -16.13 16.07 27.83
CA ASP A 279 -15.43 17.28 27.38
C ASP A 279 -14.94 17.16 25.94
N PHE A 280 -14.39 16.00 25.58
CA PHE A 280 -13.97 15.75 24.20
C PHE A 280 -15.18 15.62 23.26
N HIS A 281 -16.27 15.03 23.73
CA HIS A 281 -17.53 15.01 23.00
C HIS A 281 -18.00 16.42 22.66
N ASN A 282 -18.01 17.33 23.64
CA ASN A 282 -18.37 18.73 23.43
C ASN A 282 -17.41 19.44 22.46
N LEU A 283 -16.11 19.16 22.55
CA LEU A 283 -15.12 19.71 21.61
C LEU A 283 -15.36 19.24 20.17
N LEU A 284 -15.54 17.93 19.97
CA LEU A 284 -15.82 17.37 18.64
C LEU A 284 -17.14 17.88 18.07
N TRP A 285 -18.21 17.81 18.85
CA TRP A 285 -19.51 18.30 18.41
C TRP A 285 -19.49 19.80 18.19
N GLY A 286 -18.73 20.56 18.97
CA GLY A 286 -18.48 21.98 18.71
C GLY A 286 -17.87 22.22 17.33
N ARG A 287 -16.85 21.43 16.95
CA ARG A 287 -16.22 21.51 15.61
C ARG A 287 -17.16 21.08 14.48
N VAL A 288 -17.90 19.98 14.67
CA VAL A 288 -18.88 19.51 13.69
C VAL A 288 -20.00 20.54 13.53
N ASN A 289 -20.51 21.07 14.63
CA ASN A 289 -21.57 22.06 14.64
C ASN A 289 -21.13 23.38 14.01
N ALA A 290 -19.91 23.83 14.32
CA ALA A 290 -19.29 25.00 13.69
C ALA A 290 -19.13 24.83 12.18
N TYR A 291 -18.75 23.64 11.72
CA TYR A 291 -18.67 23.32 10.30
C TYR A 291 -20.03 23.34 9.61
N ILE A 292 -21.05 22.69 10.20
CA ILE A 292 -22.42 22.64 9.67
C ILE A 292 -23.02 24.04 9.57
N HIS A 293 -22.86 24.86 10.62
CA HIS A 293 -23.40 26.22 10.68
C HIS A 293 -22.47 27.27 10.06
N LYS A 294 -21.34 26.87 9.49
CA LYS A 294 -20.34 27.73 8.85
C LYS A 294 -19.89 28.92 9.73
N ASN A 295 -19.68 28.69 11.02
CA ASN A 295 -19.21 29.73 11.95
C ASN A 295 -17.76 30.15 11.59
N PRO A 296 -17.53 31.35 11.04
CA PRO A 296 -16.25 31.72 10.43
C PRO A 296 -15.06 31.63 11.37
N ASP A 297 -15.24 31.97 12.66
CA ASP A 297 -14.16 31.99 13.65
C ASP A 297 -13.71 30.57 14.00
N ALA A 298 -14.66 29.64 14.08
CA ALA A 298 -14.39 28.24 14.41
C ALA A 298 -13.92 27.41 13.20
N ILE A 299 -14.19 27.86 11.97
CA ILE A 299 -13.69 27.26 10.73
C ILE A 299 -12.70 28.16 9.98
N TYR A 300 -11.95 28.99 10.71
CA TYR A 300 -11.01 29.96 10.14
C TYR A 300 -10.04 29.36 9.10
N GLN A 301 -9.49 28.18 9.37
CA GLN A 301 -8.60 27.48 8.44
C GLN A 301 -9.31 27.14 7.11
N THR A 302 -10.55 26.64 7.16
CA THR A 302 -11.36 26.36 5.97
C THR A 302 -11.68 27.66 5.21
N VAL A 303 -12.06 28.72 5.93
CA VAL A 303 -12.40 30.02 5.32
C VAL A 303 -11.19 30.58 4.55
N LYS A 304 -10.01 30.62 5.18
CA LYS A 304 -8.78 31.10 4.54
C LYS A 304 -8.32 30.23 3.38
N SER A 305 -8.49 28.92 3.50
CA SER A 305 -8.20 27.98 2.42
C SER A 305 -9.06 28.24 1.18
N VAL A 306 -10.37 28.40 1.36
CA VAL A 306 -11.31 28.69 0.27
C VAL A 306 -11.11 30.08 -0.31
N GLU A 307 -10.83 31.09 0.52
CA GLU A 307 -10.51 32.46 0.09
C GLU A 307 -9.28 32.48 -0.83
N ALA A 308 -8.20 31.79 -0.44
CA ALA A 308 -6.98 31.67 -1.24
C ALA A 308 -7.19 30.95 -2.58
N ILE A 309 -7.96 29.87 -2.57
CA ILE A 309 -8.32 29.15 -3.81
C ILE A 309 -9.14 30.05 -4.75
N ARG A 310 -10.03 30.88 -4.21
CA ARG A 310 -10.85 31.82 -5.00
C ARG A 310 -10.02 32.95 -5.58
N SER A 311 -9.08 33.51 -4.82
CA SER A 311 -8.22 34.60 -5.32
C SER A 311 -7.18 34.13 -6.34
N GLY A 312 -6.80 32.85 -6.34
CA GLY A 312 -5.81 32.30 -7.27
C GLY A 312 -6.13 32.45 -8.77
N GLY A 313 -7.40 32.54 -9.17
CA GLY A 313 -7.76 32.62 -10.59
C GLY A 313 -7.24 31.44 -11.42
N LEU A 314 -7.18 31.58 -12.75
CA LEU A 314 -6.70 30.48 -13.62
C LEU A 314 -5.18 30.27 -13.57
N TRP A 315 -4.42 31.36 -13.38
CA TRP A 315 -2.96 31.40 -13.55
C TRP A 315 -2.16 31.68 -12.28
N GLY A 316 -2.85 31.94 -11.16
CA GLY A 316 -2.22 32.23 -9.88
C GLY A 316 -1.96 33.71 -9.66
N GLN A 317 -1.60 34.03 -8.42
CA GLN A 317 -1.19 35.37 -7.96
C GLN A 317 0.33 35.47 -7.76
N GLY A 318 1.08 34.39 -8.04
CA GLY A 318 2.51 34.32 -7.76
C GLY A 318 2.83 33.89 -6.33
N LEU A 319 4.13 33.81 -6.03
CA LEU A 319 4.66 33.38 -4.74
C LEU A 319 4.65 34.57 -3.76
N ASP A 320 3.51 34.78 -3.12
CA ASP A 320 3.33 35.86 -2.15
C ASP A 320 3.61 35.35 -0.72
N LYS A 321 4.47 36.09 -0.01
CA LYS A 321 4.86 35.81 1.38
C LYS A 321 3.81 36.27 2.39
N ASP A 322 2.96 37.22 2.01
CA ASP A 322 2.01 37.88 2.92
C ASP A 322 0.64 37.18 2.96
N VAL A 323 0.47 36.11 2.17
CA VAL A 323 -0.78 35.32 2.12
C VAL A 323 -0.93 34.51 3.41
N VAL A 324 -1.93 34.89 4.21
CA VAL A 324 -2.23 34.22 5.48
C VAL A 324 -3.12 33.00 5.25
N ILE A 325 -2.49 31.87 4.93
CA ILE A 325 -3.13 30.55 4.95
C ILE A 325 -2.58 29.75 6.14
N PRO A 326 -3.40 29.44 7.16
CA PRO A 326 -2.98 28.60 8.26
C PRO A 326 -2.53 27.23 7.74
N TYR A 327 -1.35 26.78 8.16
CA TYR A 327 -0.78 25.50 7.73
C TYR A 327 -0.59 25.38 6.20
N ALA A 328 -0.26 26.50 5.52
CA ALA A 328 0.06 26.55 4.08
C ALA A 328 1.17 25.56 3.67
N THR A 329 2.09 25.27 4.59
CA THR A 329 3.25 24.42 4.34
C THR A 329 3.02 22.94 4.71
N SER A 330 1.82 22.60 5.20
CA SER A 330 1.40 21.22 5.51
C SER A 330 0.01 20.95 4.94
N ASP A 331 -1.03 21.02 5.76
CA ASP A 331 -2.38 20.55 5.46
C ASP A 331 -3.03 21.31 4.30
N MET A 332 -2.75 22.61 4.19
CA MET A 332 -3.34 23.52 3.21
C MET A 332 -2.42 23.78 2.02
N LEU A 333 -1.44 22.91 1.77
CA LEU A 333 -0.51 23.08 0.65
C LEU A 333 -1.23 23.15 -0.69
N PHE A 334 -2.27 22.35 -0.91
CA PHE A 334 -3.05 22.43 -2.15
C PHE A 334 -3.61 23.84 -2.38
N SER A 335 -4.19 24.45 -1.36
CA SER A 335 -4.74 25.82 -1.44
C SER A 335 -3.67 26.86 -1.72
N TYR A 336 -2.51 26.75 -1.07
CA TYR A 336 -1.37 27.62 -1.34
C TYR A 336 -0.86 27.48 -2.78
N LEU A 337 -0.82 26.27 -3.33
CA LEU A 337 -0.40 26.03 -4.72
C LEU A 337 -1.42 26.55 -5.74
N VAL A 338 -2.72 26.39 -5.48
CA VAL A 338 -3.76 26.97 -6.34
C VAL A 338 -3.73 28.50 -6.26
N HIS A 339 -3.50 29.08 -5.09
CA HIS A 339 -3.29 30.52 -4.97
C HIS A 339 -2.10 30.99 -5.81
N SER A 340 -0.97 30.29 -5.70
CA SER A 340 0.29 30.71 -6.31
C SER A 340 0.36 30.50 -7.81
N PHE A 341 -0.13 29.34 -8.30
CA PHE A 341 -0.01 28.89 -9.70
C PHE A 341 -1.34 28.78 -10.44
N GLY A 342 -2.46 29.00 -9.75
CA GLY A 342 -3.79 29.02 -10.33
C GLY A 342 -4.46 27.66 -10.43
N TRP A 343 -5.74 27.70 -10.84
CA TRP A 343 -6.58 26.51 -11.00
C TRP A 343 -6.10 25.53 -12.06
N VAL A 344 -5.35 25.98 -13.08
CA VAL A 344 -4.74 25.05 -14.05
C VAL A 344 -3.77 24.10 -13.35
N PHE A 345 -2.92 24.62 -12.47
CA PHE A 345 -2.01 23.80 -11.67
C PHE A 345 -2.76 22.90 -10.69
N GLY A 346 -3.78 23.44 -10.01
CA GLY A 346 -4.67 22.64 -9.16
C GLY A 346 -5.35 21.48 -9.91
N ALA A 347 -5.81 21.72 -11.14
CA ALA A 347 -6.42 20.70 -11.99
C ALA A 347 -5.40 19.60 -12.37
N VAL A 348 -4.15 19.96 -12.65
CA VAL A 348 -3.08 18.97 -12.89
C VAL A 348 -2.90 18.06 -11.67
N ILE A 349 -2.89 18.60 -10.45
CA ILE A 349 -2.80 17.81 -9.21
C ILE A 349 -4.00 16.87 -9.04
N ILE A 350 -5.22 17.37 -9.27
CA ILE A 350 -6.44 16.56 -9.15
C ILE A 350 -6.43 15.42 -10.18
N VAL A 351 -6.13 15.73 -11.44
CA VAL A 351 -6.12 14.76 -12.53
C VAL A 351 -5.01 13.73 -12.35
N SER A 352 -3.80 14.13 -11.95
CA SER A 352 -2.70 13.21 -11.69
C SER A 352 -3.03 12.25 -10.53
N SER A 353 -3.63 12.77 -9.46
CA SER A 353 -4.09 11.96 -8.31
C SER A 353 -5.14 10.93 -8.74
N LEU A 354 -6.14 11.36 -9.52
CA LEU A 354 -7.18 10.47 -10.05
C LEU A 354 -6.63 9.40 -10.99
N LEU A 355 -5.77 9.78 -11.93
CA LEU A 355 -5.12 8.84 -12.85
C LEU A 355 -4.25 7.84 -12.10
N MET A 356 -3.57 8.27 -11.04
CA MET A 356 -2.78 7.38 -10.18
C MET A 356 -3.67 6.36 -9.47
N THR A 357 -4.77 6.77 -8.85
CA THR A 357 -5.74 5.85 -8.23
C THR A 357 -6.30 4.85 -9.25
N ILE A 358 -6.72 5.32 -10.43
CA ILE A 358 -7.22 4.45 -11.51
C ILE A 358 -6.14 3.47 -11.96
N ARG A 359 -4.88 3.90 -12.05
CA ARG A 359 -3.78 3.04 -12.46
C ARG A 359 -3.48 1.98 -11.41
N LEU A 360 -3.44 2.33 -10.13
CA LEU A 360 -3.25 1.39 -9.02
C LEU A 360 -4.36 0.33 -9.00
N PHE A 361 -5.61 0.72 -9.23
CA PHE A 361 -6.72 -0.23 -9.36
C PHE A 361 -6.55 -1.19 -10.54
N LYS A 362 -6.15 -0.67 -11.71
CA LYS A 362 -5.86 -1.50 -12.91
C LYS A 362 -4.67 -2.44 -12.68
N VAL A 363 -3.64 -2.00 -11.94
CA VAL A 363 -2.49 -2.82 -11.54
C VAL A 363 -2.97 -3.97 -10.66
N GLY A 364 -3.76 -3.70 -9.62
CA GLY A 364 -4.32 -4.72 -8.73
C GLY A 364 -5.11 -5.79 -9.48
N LYS A 365 -5.97 -5.40 -10.43
CA LYS A 365 -6.75 -6.34 -11.27
C LYS A 365 -5.92 -7.24 -12.17
N LYS A 366 -4.68 -6.86 -12.50
CA LYS A 366 -3.77 -7.68 -13.34
C LYS A 366 -2.97 -8.70 -12.54
N LEU A 367 -2.99 -8.62 -11.21
CA LEU A 367 -2.24 -9.53 -10.34
C LEU A 367 -3.00 -10.84 -10.16
N ARG A 368 -2.37 -11.95 -10.55
CA ARG A 368 -2.88 -13.32 -10.33
C ARG A 368 -2.78 -13.75 -8.87
N ASP A 369 -1.76 -13.25 -8.16
CA ASP A 369 -1.55 -13.54 -6.74
C ASP A 369 -2.53 -12.76 -5.87
N ASP A 370 -3.38 -13.50 -5.14
CA ASP A 370 -4.39 -12.99 -4.21
C ASP A 370 -3.79 -12.09 -3.11
N TYR A 371 -2.60 -12.43 -2.59
CA TYR A 371 -1.91 -11.59 -1.60
C TYR A 371 -1.41 -10.29 -2.23
N ALA A 372 -0.81 -10.38 -3.41
CA ALA A 372 -0.30 -9.22 -4.14
C ALA A 372 -1.42 -8.24 -4.48
N ASN A 373 -2.57 -8.74 -4.93
CA ASN A 373 -3.75 -7.93 -5.21
C ASN A 373 -4.23 -7.18 -3.96
N LYS A 374 -4.42 -7.88 -2.82
CA LYS A 374 -4.80 -7.25 -1.54
C LYS A 374 -3.77 -6.21 -1.08
N LEU A 375 -2.48 -6.48 -1.25
CA LEU A 375 -1.41 -5.54 -0.92
C LEU A 375 -1.52 -4.25 -1.76
N VAL A 376 -1.78 -4.37 -3.07
CA VAL A 376 -1.97 -3.18 -3.93
C VAL A 376 -3.23 -2.41 -3.52
N ILE A 377 -4.33 -3.10 -3.22
CA ILE A 377 -5.56 -2.46 -2.71
C ILE A 377 -5.28 -1.71 -1.41
N ALA A 378 -4.53 -2.32 -0.47
CA ALA A 378 -4.14 -1.70 0.80
C ALA A 378 -3.40 -0.37 0.59
N VAL A 379 -2.34 -0.37 -0.21
CA VAL A 379 -1.55 0.86 -0.50
C VAL A 379 -2.39 1.89 -1.26
N MET A 380 -3.17 1.44 -2.25
CA MET A 380 -4.06 2.30 -3.02
C MET A 380 -5.11 2.99 -2.13
N ALA A 381 -5.71 2.25 -1.20
CA ALA A 381 -6.75 2.78 -0.32
C ALA A 381 -6.23 3.91 0.56
N VAL A 382 -5.06 3.74 1.18
CA VAL A 382 -4.43 4.78 2.01
C VAL A 382 -4.09 6.02 1.17
N LEU A 383 -3.43 5.84 0.02
CA LEU A 383 -3.08 6.96 -0.86
C LEU A 383 -4.33 7.71 -1.35
N MET A 384 -5.33 6.97 -1.83
CA MET A 384 -6.58 7.53 -2.34
C MET A 384 -7.30 8.35 -1.27
N VAL A 385 -7.54 7.77 -0.09
CA VAL A 385 -8.25 8.46 1.00
C VAL A 385 -7.54 9.76 1.36
N ARG A 386 -6.22 9.71 1.53
CA ARG A 386 -5.44 10.90 1.89
C ARG A 386 -5.44 11.97 0.80
N MET A 387 -5.23 11.61 -0.47
CA MET A 387 -5.22 12.54 -1.59
C MET A 387 -6.56 13.26 -1.77
N PHE A 388 -7.64 12.49 -1.85
CA PHE A 388 -8.96 13.06 -2.09
C PHE A 388 -9.47 13.82 -0.85
N TRP A 389 -9.21 13.32 0.36
CA TRP A 389 -9.61 14.06 1.55
C TRP A 389 -8.91 15.41 1.64
N ASN A 390 -7.59 15.47 1.37
CA ASN A 390 -6.85 16.72 1.37
C ASN A 390 -7.42 17.73 0.36
N ILE A 391 -7.66 17.31 -0.89
CA ILE A 391 -8.25 18.17 -1.92
C ILE A 391 -9.63 18.67 -1.48
N LEU A 392 -10.50 17.76 -1.03
CA LEU A 392 -11.88 18.08 -0.63
C LEU A 392 -11.93 19.02 0.59
N MET A 393 -11.04 18.84 1.57
CA MET A 393 -11.01 19.71 2.75
C MET A 393 -10.45 21.10 2.41
N CYS A 394 -9.49 21.20 1.49
CA CYS A 394 -9.01 22.48 0.97
C CYS A 394 -10.10 23.25 0.21
N LEU A 395 -10.94 22.54 -0.54
CA LEU A 395 -12.12 23.11 -1.22
C LEU A 395 -13.26 23.48 -0.26
N GLY A 396 -13.15 23.15 1.02
CA GLY A 396 -14.19 23.36 2.02
C GLY A 396 -15.43 22.48 1.82
N TRP A 397 -15.30 21.34 1.14
CA TRP A 397 -16.41 20.40 0.91
C TRP A 397 -16.56 19.42 2.07
N ILE A 398 -15.47 19.11 2.76
CA ILE A 398 -15.44 18.28 3.97
C ILE A 398 -14.63 18.99 5.08
N PRO A 399 -14.81 18.65 6.37
CA PRO A 399 -14.12 19.33 7.45
C PRO A 399 -12.61 19.12 7.41
N VAL A 400 -11.88 20.16 7.83
CA VAL A 400 -10.43 20.12 8.01
C VAL A 400 -10.11 19.28 9.25
N ILE A 401 -9.29 18.26 9.06
CA ILE A 401 -8.86 17.33 10.12
C ILE A 401 -7.34 17.16 10.19
N GLY A 402 -6.59 17.87 9.35
CA GLY A 402 -5.13 17.82 9.30
C GLY A 402 -4.58 16.59 8.56
N MET A 403 -5.05 16.37 7.33
CA MET A 403 -4.46 15.36 6.43
C MET A 403 -3.50 16.02 5.45
N GLU A 404 -2.24 15.59 5.45
CA GLU A 404 -1.25 15.95 4.44
C GLU A 404 -1.48 15.17 3.13
N MET A 405 -1.25 15.85 2.00
CA MET A 405 -1.31 15.24 0.67
C MET A 405 -0.11 14.32 0.42
N PRO A 406 -0.33 13.01 0.16
CA PRO A 406 0.75 12.07 -0.12
C PRO A 406 1.55 12.46 -1.36
N LEU A 407 2.84 12.12 -1.36
CA LEU A 407 3.81 12.35 -2.44
C LEU A 407 4.14 13.82 -2.75
N LEU A 408 3.26 14.77 -2.40
CA LEU A 408 3.41 16.20 -2.71
C LEU A 408 4.13 16.99 -1.60
N LEU A 409 4.16 16.44 -0.39
CA LEU A 409 4.82 16.99 0.81
C LEU A 409 5.98 16.07 1.21
N TRP A 410 7.20 16.59 1.23
CA TRP A 410 8.43 15.83 1.51
C TRP A 410 9.07 16.11 2.87
N HIS A 411 8.36 16.78 3.78
CA HIS A 411 8.96 17.35 4.98
C HIS A 411 9.07 16.36 6.16
N SER A 412 8.67 15.10 6.00
CA SER A 412 8.66 14.12 7.09
C SER A 412 9.18 12.75 6.67
N SER A 413 9.52 11.94 7.67
CA SER A 413 9.83 10.52 7.48
C SER A 413 8.68 9.74 6.82
N GLY A 414 7.46 10.29 6.86
CA GLY A 414 6.28 9.74 6.24
C GLY A 414 6.44 9.55 4.73
N THR A 415 7.09 10.50 4.04
CA THR A 415 7.37 10.44 2.61
C THR A 415 8.14 9.18 2.22
N VAL A 416 9.09 8.74 3.06
CA VAL A 416 9.87 7.51 2.81
C VAL A 416 8.95 6.29 2.81
N ILE A 417 7.97 6.24 3.72
CA ILE A 417 6.99 5.14 3.81
C ILE A 417 6.06 5.12 2.60
N GLU A 418 5.65 6.28 2.10
CA GLU A 418 4.79 6.37 0.92
C GLU A 418 5.48 5.84 -0.34
N PHE A 419 6.71 6.28 -0.58
CA PHE A 419 7.53 5.78 -1.68
C PHE A 419 7.88 4.29 -1.50
N ALA A 420 8.19 3.84 -0.28
CA ALA A 420 8.39 2.43 0.02
C ALA A 420 7.16 1.57 -0.30
N ALA A 421 5.97 2.05 0.06
CA ALA A 421 4.70 1.38 -0.24
C ALA A 421 4.45 1.29 -1.76
N LEU A 422 4.74 2.35 -2.52
CA LEU A 422 4.71 2.31 -3.99
C LEU A 422 5.76 1.35 -4.57
N GLY A 423 6.93 1.25 -3.93
CA GLY A 423 7.96 0.27 -4.25
C GLY A 423 7.43 -1.16 -4.13
N LEU A 424 6.66 -1.47 -3.07
CA LEU A 424 6.00 -2.77 -2.92
C LEU A 424 5.00 -3.03 -4.05
N VAL A 425 4.21 -2.04 -4.45
CA VAL A 425 3.26 -2.16 -5.56
C VAL A 425 3.98 -2.45 -6.88
N LEU A 426 5.03 -1.69 -7.20
CA LEU A 426 5.85 -1.91 -8.39
C LEU A 426 6.52 -3.29 -8.36
N GLY A 427 7.02 -3.69 -7.20
CA GLY A 427 7.61 -5.01 -6.98
C GLY A 427 6.61 -6.16 -7.10
N ALA A 428 5.35 -5.95 -6.72
CA ALA A 428 4.28 -6.92 -6.92
C ALA A 428 3.97 -7.08 -8.42
N TYR A 429 3.81 -5.97 -9.14
CA TYR A 429 3.58 -5.98 -10.58
C TYR A 429 4.75 -6.58 -11.38
N ARG A 430 5.99 -6.30 -10.96
CA ARG A 430 7.21 -6.86 -11.55
C ARG A 430 7.19 -8.39 -11.60
N ARG A 431 6.64 -9.02 -10.58
CA ARG A 431 6.57 -10.48 -10.39
C ARG A 431 5.21 -11.09 -10.76
N LYS A 432 4.32 -10.32 -11.39
CA LYS A 432 2.94 -10.78 -11.67
C LYS A 432 2.85 -12.03 -12.54
N ASP A 433 3.84 -12.23 -13.41
CA ASP A 433 3.95 -13.39 -14.32
C ASP A 433 4.93 -14.45 -13.78
N MET A 434 5.52 -14.24 -12.61
CA MET A 434 6.50 -15.14 -11.99
C MET A 434 5.90 -16.06 -10.93
N VAL A 435 4.75 -15.70 -10.38
CA VAL A 435 4.08 -16.55 -9.41
C VAL A 435 3.38 -17.65 -10.19
N GLY A 436 3.92 -18.87 -10.04
CA GLY A 436 3.35 -20.08 -10.59
C GLY A 436 1.86 -20.13 -10.31
N SER A 437 1.09 -20.28 -11.38
CA SER A 437 -0.23 -20.84 -11.24
C SER A 437 -0.04 -22.21 -10.61
N VAL A 438 -0.33 -22.34 -9.32
CA VAL A 438 -0.83 -23.61 -8.78
C VAL A 438 -2.22 -23.80 -9.41
N ALA A 439 -2.24 -23.94 -10.73
CA ALA A 439 -3.39 -24.31 -11.52
C ALA A 439 -3.12 -25.74 -11.93
N TYR A 440 -4.03 -26.58 -11.47
CA TYR A 440 -4.28 -27.95 -11.84
C TYR A 440 -3.79 -28.34 -13.25
N PRO A 441 -3.30 -29.58 -13.41
CA PRO A 441 -2.79 -30.08 -14.68
C PRO A 441 -3.85 -29.89 -15.78
N GLY A 442 -3.49 -29.22 -16.87
CA GLY A 442 -4.31 -29.19 -18.09
C GLY A 442 -4.45 -27.88 -18.87
N SER A 443 -3.71 -26.80 -18.58
CA SER A 443 -3.92 -25.51 -19.31
C SER A 443 -2.74 -24.92 -20.06
N ILE A 444 -1.60 -25.61 -20.16
CA ILE A 444 -0.57 -25.27 -21.14
C ILE A 444 -0.79 -26.16 -22.36
N LYS A 445 -1.61 -25.70 -23.31
CA LYS A 445 -1.48 -26.17 -24.69
C LYS A 445 -0.22 -25.52 -25.25
N ILE A 446 0.79 -26.36 -25.49
CA ILE A 446 2.00 -26.04 -26.27
C ILE A 446 1.57 -25.56 -27.66
#